data_AF-A0AAT9G1C3-F1
#
_entry.id   AF-A0AAT9G1C3-F1
#
_cell.length_a   1.000
_cell.length_b   1.000
_cell.length_c   1.000
_cell.angle_alpha   90.00
_cell.angle_beta   90.00
_cell.angle_gamma   90.00
#
_symmetry.space_group_name_H-M   'P 1'
#
loop_
_entity.id
_entity.type
_entity.pdbx_description
1 polymer ?
#
loop_
_entity_poly.entity_id
_entity_poly.type
_entity_poly.pdbx_seq_one_letter_code
_entity_poly.pdbx_strand_id
1 'polypeptide(L)' 'MAKVKEKWNPTISHIVPKGTKLADGTILDKETTLTQEEFTKNPPVIPAGHPYYNLLARISREEIEKEEL' A
#
# COMPACT_ATOMS: atom_id res chain seq x y z
N MET A 1 -0.93 32.28 -28.01
CA MET A 1 -0.57 32.22 -26.58
C MET A 1 -1.23 31.00 -25.96
N ALA A 2 -0.47 29.97 -25.57
CA ALA A 2 -1.02 28.81 -24.88
C ALA A 2 -1.24 29.14 -23.40
N LYS A 3 -2.45 28.93 -22.89
CA LYS A 3 -2.73 29.01 -21.45
C LYS A 3 -1.87 27.96 -20.74
N VAL A 4 -1.00 28.42 -19.84
CA VAL A 4 -0.29 27.56 -18.89
C VAL A 4 -1.36 26.75 -18.15
N LYS A 5 -1.34 25.43 -18.30
CA LYS A 5 -2.25 24.54 -17.56
C LYS A 5 -1.91 24.70 -16.08
N GLU A 6 -2.90 25.14 -15.31
CA GLU A 6 -2.83 25.25 -13.86
C GLU A 6 -2.30 23.93 -13.27
N LYS A 7 -1.37 24.03 -12.32
CA LYS A 7 -0.67 22.87 -11.75
C LYS A 7 -1.68 22.00 -10.99
N TRP A 8 -2.05 20.85 -11.53
CA TRP A 8 -2.98 19.93 -10.88
C TRP A 8 -2.30 19.24 -9.69
N ASN A 9 -2.79 19.51 -8.48
CA ASN A 9 -2.30 18.91 -7.23
C ASN A 9 -3.40 17.98 -6.67
N PRO A 10 -3.48 16.71 -7.11
CA PRO A 10 -4.49 15.80 -6.59
C PRO A 10 -4.26 15.51 -5.10
N THR A 11 -5.35 15.46 -4.33
CA THR A 11 -5.31 14.95 -2.96
C THR A 11 -5.57 13.45 -3.00
N ILE A 12 -4.62 12.65 -2.52
CA ILE A 12 -4.72 11.19 -2.49
C ILE A 12 -5.17 10.75 -1.10
N SER A 13 -6.27 10.01 -1.04
CA SER A 13 -6.81 9.41 0.17
C SER A 13 -6.91 7.89 0.00
N HIS A 14 -6.67 7.16 1.09
CA HIS A 14 -6.65 5.70 1.14
C HIS A 14 -7.83 5.24 1.98
N ILE A 15 -8.70 4.40 1.42
CA ILE A 15 -9.80 3.79 2.18
C ILE A 15 -9.29 2.48 2.76
N VAL A 16 -9.25 2.39 4.08
CA VAL A 16 -8.81 1.20 4.81
C VAL A 16 -10.03 0.53 5.45
N PRO A 17 -10.31 -0.75 5.14
CA PRO A 17 -11.50 -1.41 5.61
C PRO A 17 -11.47 -1.73 7.11
N LYS A 18 -12.67 -1.97 7.67
CA LYS A 18 -12.82 -2.49 9.04
C LYS A 18 -12.03 -3.80 9.21
N GLY A 19 -11.40 -3.96 10.36
CA GLY A 19 -10.64 -5.16 10.73
C GLY A 19 -9.20 -5.17 10.21
N THR A 20 -8.79 -4.18 9.42
CA THR A 20 -7.38 -4.02 9.06
C THR A 20 -6.56 -3.70 10.30
N LYS A 21 -5.47 -4.46 10.48
CA LYS A 21 -4.46 -4.20 11.50
C LYS A 21 -3.42 -3.23 10.93
N LEU A 22 -3.14 -2.16 11.65
CA LEU A 22 -2.10 -1.20 11.33
C LEU A 22 -0.75 -1.62 11.95
N ALA A 23 0.34 -0.96 11.53
CA ALA A 23 1.70 -1.26 11.96
C ALA A 23 1.93 -1.09 13.46
N ASP A 24 1.25 -0.13 14.08
CA ASP A 24 1.25 0.07 15.54
C ASP A 24 0.49 -1.03 16.31
N GLY A 25 -0.19 -1.93 15.60
CA GLY A 25 -0.97 -3.02 16.17
C GLY A 25 -2.44 -2.70 16.38
N THR A 26 -2.88 -1.46 16.12
CA THR A 26 -4.29 -1.06 16.20
C THR A 26 -5.12 -1.79 15.14
N ILE A 27 -6.29 -2.30 15.53
CA ILE A 27 -7.27 -2.87 14.61
C ILE A 27 -8.37 -1.83 14.38
N LEU A 28 -8.62 -1.51 13.13
CA LEU A 28 -9.68 -0.55 12.78
C LEU A 28 -11.06 -1.15 13.07
N ASP A 29 -11.82 -0.51 13.97
CA ASP A 29 -13.21 -0.92 14.26
C ASP A 29 -14.18 -0.54 13.14
N LYS A 30 -13.81 0.37 12.24
CA LYS A 30 -14.64 0.77 11.10
C LYS A 30 -13.78 1.08 9.88
N GLU A 31 -14.42 1.12 8.72
CA GLU A 31 -13.80 1.67 7.52
C GLU A 31 -13.34 3.11 7.79
N THR A 32 -12.07 3.36 7.52
CA THR A 32 -11.40 4.63 7.82
C THR A 32 -10.71 5.15 6.57
N THR A 33 -10.96 6.40 6.25
CA THR A 33 -10.25 7.11 5.19
C THR A 33 -9.01 7.76 5.78
N LEU A 34 -7.83 7.33 5.35
CA LEU A 34 -6.54 7.89 5.74
C LEU A 34 -5.99 8.80 4.65
N THR A 35 -5.33 9.88 5.03
CA THR A 35 -4.52 10.66 4.09
C THR A 35 -3.27 9.87 3.68
N GLN A 36 -2.62 10.26 2.57
CA GLN A 36 -1.33 9.67 2.18
C GLN A 36 -0.31 9.71 3.33
N GLU A 37 -0.27 10.81 4.10
CA GLU A 37 0.69 10.97 5.19
C GLU A 37 0.40 10.01 6.36
N GLU A 38 -0.87 9.86 6.75
CA GLU A 38 -1.29 8.91 7.79
C GLU A 38 -1.06 7.46 7.37
N PHE A 39 -1.39 7.13 6.12
CA PHE A 39 -1.17 5.81 5.57
C PHE A 39 0.33 5.44 5.54
N THR A 40 1.20 6.42 5.27
CA THR A 40 2.65 6.19 5.24
C THR A 40 3.25 6.07 6.64
N LYS A 41 2.75 6.85 7.61
CA LYS A 41 3.20 6.79 9.00
C LYS A 41 2.78 5.50 9.69
N ASN A 42 1.57 5.01 9.42
CA ASN A 42 1.03 3.81 10.04
C ASN A 42 0.38 2.89 9.00
N PRO A 43 1.21 2.17 8.21
CA PRO A 43 0.71 1.37 7.11
C PRO A 43 -0.06 0.15 7.62
N PRO A 44 -1.03 -0.35 6.84
CA PRO A 44 -1.71 -1.59 7.13
C PRO A 44 -0.76 -2.78 7.04
N VAL A 45 -0.86 -3.70 8.00
CA VAL A 45 -0.07 -4.93 8.08
C VAL A 45 -0.86 -6.06 7.47
N ILE A 46 -0.23 -6.72 6.49
CA ILE A 46 -0.73 -7.96 5.93
C ILE A 46 -0.37 -9.10 6.91
N PRO A 47 -1.32 -9.92 7.37
CA PRO A 47 -1.05 -10.97 8.35
C PRO A 47 -0.09 -12.03 7.81
N ALA A 48 0.74 -12.59 8.70
CA ALA A 48 1.62 -13.71 8.38
C ALA A 48 0.80 -14.90 7.86
N GLY A 49 1.18 -15.44 6.70
CA GLY A 49 0.45 -16.51 6.01
C GLY A 49 -0.54 -16.03 4.94
N HIS A 50 -0.66 -14.71 4.70
CA HIS A 50 -1.45 -14.21 3.57
C HIS A 50 -0.83 -14.66 2.22
N PRO A 51 -1.64 -15.10 1.23
CA PRO A 51 -1.15 -15.62 -0.06
C PRO A 51 -0.31 -14.61 -0.87
N TYR A 52 -0.42 -13.31 -0.55
CA TYR A 52 0.45 -12.27 -1.09
C TYR A 52 1.94 -12.58 -0.90
N TYR A 53 2.34 -13.11 0.26
CA TYR A 53 3.75 -13.47 0.50
C TYR A 53 4.22 -14.63 -0.37
N ASN A 54 3.32 -15.56 -0.73
CA ASN A 54 3.65 -16.66 -1.64
C ASN A 54 3.85 -16.15 -3.08
N LEU A 55 3.05 -15.16 -3.50
CA LEU A 55 3.22 -14.48 -4.79
C LEU A 55 4.55 -13.72 -4.85
N LEU A 56 4.87 -12.95 -3.80
CA LEU A 56 6.15 -12.24 -3.73
C LEU A 56 7.34 -13.20 -3.76
N ALA A 57 7.31 -14.28 -2.97
CA ALA A 57 8.38 -15.27 -2.95
C ALA A 57 8.60 -15.92 -4.32
N ARG A 58 7.52 -16.16 -5.07
CA ARG A 58 7.60 -16.71 -6.43
C ARG A 58 8.20 -15.70 -7.41
N ILE A 59 7.75 -14.44 -7.39
CA ILE A 59 8.31 -13.38 -8.25
C ILE A 59 9.80 -13.16 -7.96
N SER A 60 10.17 -13.06 -6.69
CA SER A 60 11.58 -12.91 -6.31
C SER A 60 12.44 -14.08 -6.75
N ARG A 61 11.91 -15.31 -6.72
CA ARG A 61 12.60 -16.49 -7.26
C ARG A 61 12.77 -16.40 -8.78
N GLU A 62 11.72 -16.00 -9.51
CA GLU A 62 11.78 -15.82 -10.97
C GLU A 62 12.77 -14.71 -11.39
N GLU A 63 12.90 -13.63 -10.62
CA GLU A 63 13.88 -12.55 -10.86
C GLU A 63 15.31 -13.03 -10.65
N ILE A 64 15.58 -13.77 -9.55
CA ILE A 64 16.91 -14.34 -9.28
C ILE A 64 17.30 -15.36 -10.36
N GLU A 65 16.38 -16.24 -10.76
CA GLU A 65 16.63 -17.24 -11.82
C GLU A 65 16.89 -16.59 -13.20
N LYS A 66 16.39 -15.38 -13.46
CA LYS A 66 16.66 -14.63 -14.68
C LYS A 66 17.98 -13.86 -14.65
N GLU A 67 18.44 -13.44 -13.47
CA GLU A 67 19.70 -12.70 -13.32
C GLU A 67 20.93 -13.64 -13.35
N GLU A 68 20.72 -14.93 -13.06
CA GLU A 68 21.74 -15.99 -13.11
C GLU A 68 21.95 -16.62 -14.52
N LEU A 69 21.25 -16.15 -15.56
CA LEU A 69 21.34 -16.65 -16.95
C LEU A 69 21.98 -15.64 -17.92
#